data_AF-A0A5C1NJ39-F1
#
_entry.id   AF-A0A5C1NJ39-F1
#
_cell.length_a   1.000
_cell.length_b   1.000
_cell.length_c   1.000
_cell.angle_alpha   90.00
_cell.angle_beta   90.00
_cell.angle_gamma   90.00
#
_symmetry.space_group_name_H-M   'P 1'
#
loop_
_entity.id
_entity.type
_entity.pdbx_description
1 polymer ?
#
loop_
_entity_poly.entity_id
_entity_poly.type
_entity_poly.pdbx_seq_one_letter_code
_entity_poly.pdbx_strand_id
1 'polypeptide(L)' 'MNIYGYESEDGDLLKMQEITLQADADELKKLSKFIDNTIKLIEENGDSFGHEHFSDFSGMKDGPDIIIAK' A
#
# COMPACT_ATOMS: atom_id res chain seq x y z
N MET A 1 0.50 4.56 13.07
CA MET A 1 0.71 4.47 11.62
C MET A 1 1.29 5.79 11.15
N ASN A 2 2.33 5.77 10.32
CA ASN A 2 2.80 6.95 9.62
C ASN A 2 2.34 6.85 8.17
N ILE A 3 2.03 7.97 7.56
CA ILE A 3 1.66 8.05 6.15
C ILE A 3 2.79 8.74 5.41
N TYR A 4 3.19 8.15 4.28
CA TYR A 4 4.18 8.74 3.38
C TYR A 4 3.70 8.67 1.94
N GLY A 5 4.19 9.60 1.12
CA GLY A 5 3.89 9.63 -0.31
C GLY A 5 4.97 10.40 -1.07
N TYR A 6 4.95 10.25 -2.39
CA TYR A 6 5.85 10.93 -3.30
C TYR A 6 5.08 11.99 -4.10
N GLU A 7 5.68 13.15 -4.34
CA GLU A 7 5.09 14.18 -5.20
C GLU A 7 5.19 13.81 -6.70
N SER A 8 6.18 13.01 -7.06
CA SER A 8 6.44 12.48 -8.41
C SER A 8 7.26 11.19 -8.33
N GLU A 9 7.41 10.45 -9.44
CA GLU A 9 8.17 9.18 -9.48
C GLU A 9 9.62 9.32 -8.97
N ASP A 10 10.26 10.46 -9.24
CA ASP A 10 11.63 10.77 -8.82
C ASP A 10 11.70 11.68 -7.59
N GLY A 11 10.56 11.92 -6.93
CA GLY A 11 10.45 12.84 -5.79
C GLY A 11 11.03 12.25 -4.49
N ASP A 12 11.27 13.12 -3.52
CA ASP A 12 11.58 12.68 -2.16
C ASP A 12 10.32 12.09 -1.48
N LEU A 13 10.52 11.12 -0.59
CA LEU A 13 9.45 10.58 0.24
C LEU A 13 9.04 11.60 1.30
N LEU A 14 7.79 12.06 1.25
CA LEU A 14 7.24 13.06 2.17
C LEU A 14 6.35 12.42 3.23
N LYS A 15 6.46 12.90 4.48
CA LYS A 15 5.51 12.53 5.54
C LYS A 15 4.21 13.32 5.40
N MET A 16 3.09 12.62 5.30
CA MET A 16 1.77 13.21 5.10
C MET A 16 0.93 13.18 6.38
N GLN A 17 -0.09 14.03 6.43
CA GLN A 17 -1.10 14.02 7.51
C GLN A 17 -2.32 13.16 7.15
N GLU A 18 -2.65 13.02 5.87
CA GLU A 18 -3.83 12.31 5.38
C GLU A 18 -3.59 11.68 4.00
N ILE A 19 -4.40 10.67 3.65
CA ILE A 19 -4.55 10.13 2.28
C ILE A 19 -6.01 10.30 1.89
N THR A 20 -6.26 10.77 0.67
CA THR A 20 -7.59 10.70 0.05
C THR A 20 -7.57 9.67 -1.08
N LEU A 21 -8.53 8.74 -1.07
CA LEU A 21 -8.71 7.74 -2.13
C LEU A 21 -9.94 8.10 -2.96
N GLN A 22 -9.75 8.30 -4.26
CA GLN A 22 -10.83 8.33 -5.22
C GLN A 22 -10.96 6.93 -5.82
N ALA A 23 -11.95 6.15 -5.35
CA ALA A 23 -12.12 4.76 -5.74
C ALA A 23 -13.59 4.35 -5.74
N ASP A 24 -13.92 3.33 -6.52
CA ASP A 24 -15.20 2.65 -6.50
C ASP A 24 -15.26 1.48 -5.48
N ALA A 25 -16.43 0.87 -5.36
CA ALA A 25 -16.65 -0.21 -4.40
C ALA A 25 -15.83 -1.48 -4.71
N ASP A 26 -15.53 -1.77 -5.98
CA ASP A 26 -14.78 -2.97 -6.36
C ASP A 26 -13.27 -2.76 -6.17
N GLU A 27 -12.77 -1.55 -6.42
CA GLU A 27 -11.42 -1.12 -6.07
C GLU A 27 -11.18 -1.19 -4.56
N LEU A 28 -12.12 -0.68 -3.75
CA LEU A 28 -12.04 -0.75 -2.28
C LEU A 28 -12.07 -2.20 -1.77
N LYS A 29 -12.84 -3.10 -2.40
CA LYS A 29 -12.82 -4.53 -2.04
C LYS A 29 -11.48 -5.18 -2.34
N LYS A 30 -10.82 -4.82 -3.45
CA LYS A 30 -9.47 -5.32 -3.77
C LYS A 30 -8.45 -4.79 -2.76
N LEU A 31 -8.52 -3.51 -2.43
CA LEU A 31 -7.66 -2.89 -1.42
C LEU A 31 -7.84 -3.54 -0.04
N SER A 32 -9.08 -3.85 0.36
CA SER A 32 -9.34 -4.57 1.61
C SER A 32 -8.70 -5.95 1.62
N LYS A 33 -8.80 -6.72 0.52
CA LYS A 33 -8.17 -8.05 0.43
C LYS A 33 -6.65 -7.97 0.47
N PHE A 34 -6.07 -6.94 -0.13
CA PHE A 34 -4.65 -6.66 -0.03
C PHE A 34 -4.23 -6.41 1.42
N ILE A 35 -4.94 -5.53 2.14
CA ILE A 35 -4.67 -5.25 3.55
C ILE A 35 -4.73 -6.54 4.38
N ASP A 36 -5.77 -7.36 4.18
CA ASP A 36 -5.92 -8.65 4.89
C ASP A 36 -4.77 -9.62 4.58
N ASN A 37 -4.29 -9.63 3.34
CA ASN A 37 -3.13 -10.43 2.94
C ASN A 37 -1.85 -9.93 3.62
N THR A 38 -1.62 -8.62 3.58
CA THR A 38 -0.41 -8.02 4.18
C THR A 38 -0.39 -8.20 5.70
N ILE A 39 -1.54 -8.14 6.38
CA ILE A 39 -1.63 -8.46 7.82
C ILE A 39 -1.09 -9.86 8.09
N LYS A 40 -1.49 -10.87 7.30
CA LYS A 40 -0.99 -12.25 7.45
C LYS A 40 0.52 -12.33 7.23
N LEU A 41 1.03 -11.65 6.19
CA LEU A 41 2.47 -11.62 5.93
C LEU A 41 3.25 -10.97 7.09
N ILE A 42 2.73 -9.90 7.69
CA ILE A 42 3.33 -9.27 8.87
C ILE A 42 3.32 -10.23 10.06
N GLU A 43 2.21 -10.93 10.31
CA GLU A 43 2.09 -11.89 11.41
C GLU A 43 3.02 -13.10 11.22
N GLU A 44 3.16 -13.60 10.00
CA GLU A 44 4.00 -14.76 9.64
C GLU A 44 5.50 -14.43 9.69
N ASN A 45 5.90 -13.23 9.23
CA ASN A 45 7.31 -12.86 9.07
C ASN A 45 7.85 -11.97 10.20
N GLY A 46 6.98 -11.43 11.07
CA GLY A 46 7.35 -10.66 12.24
C GLY A 46 8.23 -9.45 11.89
N ASP A 47 9.45 -9.41 12.42
CA ASP A 47 10.40 -8.30 12.21
C ASP A 47 11.18 -8.42 10.89
N SER A 48 11.04 -9.55 10.18
CA SER A 48 11.60 -9.73 8.84
C SER A 48 10.67 -9.27 7.72
N PHE A 49 9.45 -8.84 8.05
CA PHE A 49 8.57 -8.22 7.06
C PHE A 49 9.15 -6.87 6.61
N GLY A 50 9.34 -6.70 5.30
CA GLY A 50 9.79 -5.45 4.71
C GLY A 50 8.61 -4.57 4.30
N HIS A 51 8.10 -4.81 3.09
CA HIS A 51 6.97 -4.12 2.52
C HIS A 51 6.23 -5.01 1.52
N GLU A 52 4.98 -4.66 1.24
CA GLU A 52 4.17 -5.28 0.19
C GLU A 52 3.56 -4.18 -0.68
N HIS A 53 3.56 -4.40 -1.99
CA HIS A 53 2.93 -3.52 -2.99
C HIS A 53 1.54 -4.00 -3.38
N PHE A 54 0.59 -3.08 -3.51
CA PHE A 54 -0.74 -3.41 -4.03
C PHE A 54 -0.69 -3.89 -5.48
N SER A 55 0.21 -3.32 -6.28
CA SER A 55 0.47 -3.74 -7.66
C SER A 55 0.91 -5.22 -7.76
N ASP A 56 1.76 -5.69 -6.85
CA ASP A 56 2.22 -7.09 -6.78
C ASP A 56 1.06 -8.04 -6.43
N PHE A 57 0.23 -7.66 -5.46
CA PHE A 57 -0.94 -8.45 -5.06
C PHE A 57 -2.04 -8.49 -6.13
N SER A 58 -2.33 -7.35 -6.76
CA SER A 58 -3.44 -7.21 -7.71
C SER A 58 -3.07 -7.61 -9.15
N GLY A 59 -1.78 -7.66 -9.47
CA GLY A 59 -1.27 -7.84 -10.83
C GLY A 59 -1.48 -6.64 -11.76
N MET A 60 -1.99 -5.52 -11.24
CA MET A 60 -2.18 -4.27 -11.98
C MET A 60 -0.92 -3.41 -11.85
N LYS A 61 -0.30 -3.06 -12.98
CA LYS A 61 0.95 -2.30 -13.02
C LYS A 61 0.78 -0.81 -13.38
N ASP A 62 -0.45 -0.41 -13.72
CA ASP A 62 -0.74 0.95 -14.16
C ASP A 62 -1.44 1.72 -13.04
N GLY A 63 -0.92 2.92 -12.71
CA GLY A 63 -1.50 3.83 -11.72
C GLY A 63 -0.66 4.03 -10.45
N PRO A 64 -1.14 4.85 -9.50
CA PRO A 64 -0.47 5.05 -8.23
C PRO A 64 -0.51 3.76 -7.40
N ASP A 65 0.62 3.39 -6.82
CA ASP A 65 0.73 2.20 -6.00
C ASP A 65 0.46 2.52 -4.52
N ILE A 66 -0.03 1.52 -3.79
CA ILE A 66 -0.21 1.57 -2.33
C ILE A 66 0.75 0.56 -1.71
N ILE A 67 1.65 1.06 -0.87
CA ILE A 67 2.69 0.26 -0.24
C ILE A 67 2.44 0.21 1.27
N ILE A 68 2.45 -0.99 1.85
CA ILE A 68 2.40 -1.19 3.31
C ILE A 68 3.75 -1.71 3.77
N ALA A 69 4.38 -1.00 4.71
CA ALA A 69 5.69 -1.32 5.29
C ALA A 69 5.63 -1.30 6.82
N LYS A 70 6.49 -2.08 7.50
CA LYS A 70 6.60 -2.16 8.97
C LYS A 70 7.85 -1.46 9.48
#